data_AF-A0A925JVG4-F1
#
_entry.id   AF-A0A925JVG4-F1
#
_cell.length_a   1.000
_cell.length_b   1.000
_cell.length_c   1.000
_cell.angle_alpha   90.00
_cell.angle_beta   90.00
_cell.angle_gamma   90.00
#
_symmetry.space_group_name_H-M   'P 1'
#
loop_
_entity.id
_entity.type
_entity.pdbx_description
1 polymer ?
#
loop_
_entity_poly.entity_id
_entity_poly.type
_entity_poly.pdbx_seq_one_letter_code
_entity_poly.pdbx_strand_id
1 'polypeptide(L)' 'ISVIQGSGGTIAVLTGPDGKLLAGTGFAVSRRGIQEALASVSSDPLRELINTHWHTDHRDANNWLHAP' A
#
# COMPACT_ATOMS: atom_id res chain seq x y z
N ILE A 1 -7.66 10.76 -4.76
CA ILE A 1 -6.34 10.46 -4.15
C ILE A 1 -6.55 10.38 -2.65
N SER A 2 -6.08 9.31 -2.04
CA SER A 2 -6.16 9.08 -0.59
C SER A 2 -4.75 8.86 -0.02
N VAL A 3 -4.61 9.06 1.28
CA VAL A 3 -3.34 8.94 2.00
C VAL A 3 -3.54 8.02 3.20
N ILE A 4 -2.69 7.01 3.34
CA ILE A 4 -2.60 6.15 4.52
C ILE A 4 -1.28 6.46 5.22
N GLN A 5 -1.33 6.77 6.52
CA GLN A 5 -0.14 7.03 7.34
C GLN A 5 0.01 5.94 8.39
N GLY A 6 1.25 5.54 8.65
CA GLY A 6 1.55 4.55 9.67
C GLY A 6 3.03 4.52 10.06
N SER A 7 3.44 3.42 10.69
CA SER A 7 4.79 3.25 11.23
C SER A 7 5.91 3.34 10.18
N GLY A 8 5.62 3.01 8.91
CA GLY A 8 6.58 3.08 7.80
C GLY A 8 6.47 4.36 6.95
N GLY A 9 5.77 5.38 7.45
CA GLY A 9 5.54 6.63 6.72
C GLY A 9 4.21 6.65 5.97
N THR A 10 4.19 7.37 4.85
CA THR A 10 2.99 7.64 4.06
C THR A 10 2.91 6.75 2.83
N ILE A 11 1.75 6.15 2.61
CA ILE A 11 1.36 5.45 1.39
C ILE A 11 0.33 6.31 0.66
N ALA A 12 0.61 6.71 -0.58
CA ALA A 12 -0.39 7.34 -1.42
C ALA A 12 -1.19 6.28 -2.18
N VAL A 13 -2.50 6.45 -2.24
CA VAL A 13 -3.42 5.54 -2.93
C VAL A 13 -4.18 6.31 -4.00
N LEU A 14 -4.02 5.89 -5.26
CA LEU A 14 -4.84 6.32 -6.37
C LEU A 14 -5.85 5.22 -6.70
N THR A 15 -7.12 5.57 -6.81
CA THR A 15 -8.20 4.68 -7.23
C THR A 15 -8.66 5.06 -8.64
N GLY A 16 -9.07 4.07 -9.43
CA GLY A 16 -9.58 4.25 -10.78
C GLY A 16 -10.25 2.98 -11.29
N PRO A 17 -10.84 3.01 -12.50
CA PRO A 17 -11.57 1.88 -13.07
C PRO A 17 -10.73 0.60 -13.23
N ASP A 18 -9.41 0.73 -13.32
CA ASP A 18 -8.49 -0.42 -13.43
C ASP A 18 -8.14 -1.04 -12.07
N GLY A 19 -8.31 -0.28 -10.98
CA GLY A 19 -8.04 -0.67 -9.60
C GLY A 19 -7.22 0.35 -8.83
N LYS A 20 -6.57 -0.11 -7.75
CA LYS A 20 -5.71 0.72 -6.90
C LYS A 20 -4.27 0.72 -7.40
N LEU A 21 -3.65 1.91 -7.39
CA LEU A 21 -2.22 2.12 -7.49
C LEU A 21 -1.70 2.65 -6.15
N LEU A 22 -0.60 2.08 -5.67
CA LEU A 22 0.08 2.49 -4.44
C LEU A 22 1.42 3.14 -4.80
N ALA A 23 1.76 4.24 -4.13
CA ALA A 23 3.12 4.77 -4.10
C ALA A 23 3.68 4.63 -2.69
N GLY A 24 4.73 3.80 -2.57
CA GLY A 24 5.30 3.35 -1.30
C GLY A 24 4.47 2.28 -0.63
N THR A 25 5.08 1.61 0.34
CA THR A 25 4.40 0.70 1.27
C THR A 25 4.82 1.01 2.71
N GLY A 26 4.44 0.15 3.66
CA GLY A 26 4.87 0.22 5.05
C GLY A 26 5.65 -1.02 5.46
N PHE A 27 5.80 -1.21 6.77
CA PHE A 27 6.38 -2.43 7.33
C PHE A 27 5.50 -3.66 7.13
N ALA A 28 6.11 -4.84 6.99
CA ALA A 28 5.39 -6.10 6.86
C ALA A 28 4.53 -6.42 8.08
N VAL A 29 5.01 -6.05 9.28
CA VAL A 29 4.27 -6.22 10.54
C VAL A 29 2.98 -5.40 10.61
N SER A 30 2.84 -4.36 9.78
CA SER A 30 1.64 -3.52 9.70
C SER A 30 0.58 -4.08 8.75
N ARG A 31 0.72 -5.32 8.26
CA ARG A 31 -0.16 -5.96 7.27
C ARG A 31 -1.65 -5.73 7.56
N ARG A 32 -2.11 -6.06 8.76
CA ARG A 32 -3.52 -5.93 9.14
C ARG A 32 -4.03 -4.49 8.96
N GLY A 33 -3.32 -3.52 9.52
CA GLY A 33 -3.71 -2.11 9.44
C GLY A 33 -3.66 -1.57 8.01
N ILE A 34 -2.66 -1.98 7.22
CA ILE A 34 -2.56 -1.58 5.80
C ILE A 34 -3.73 -2.18 5.00
N GLN A 35 -4.09 -3.45 5.21
CA GLN A 35 -5.20 -4.09 4.52
C GLN A 35 -6.55 -3.44 4.88
N GLU A 36 -6.80 -3.18 6.16
CA GLU A 36 -8.00 -2.50 6.63
C GLU A 36 -8.12 -1.08 6.05
N ALA A 37 -7.01 -0.32 6.02
CA ALA A 37 -6.99 1.02 5.45
C ALA A 37 -7.15 1.02 3.92
N LEU A 38 -6.56 0.05 3.20
CA LEU A 38 -6.76 -0.09 1.76
C LEU A 38 -8.21 -0.45 1.42
N ALA A 39 -8.86 -1.28 2.23
CA ALA A 39 -10.25 -1.66 2.05
C ALA A 39 -11.22 -0.49 2.32
N SER A 40 -10.90 0.40 3.27
CA SER A 40 -11.71 1.60 3.52
C SER A 40 -11.58 2.66 2.44
N VAL A 41 -10.46 2.69 1.71
CA VAL A 41 -10.26 3.60 0.56
C VAL A 41 -11.05 3.13 -0.67
N SER A 42 -11.00 1.83 -1.00
CA SER A 42 -11.80 1.22 -2.08
C SER A 42 -11.75 -0.31 -1.99
N SER A 43 -12.84 -0.97 -2.41
CA SER A 43 -12.91 -2.42 -2.59
C SER A 43 -12.18 -2.94 -3.84
N ASP A 44 -11.73 -2.07 -4.74
CA ASP A 44 -11.11 -2.46 -6.01
C ASP A 44 -9.78 -3.21 -5.81
N PRO A 45 -9.35 -4.10 -6.72
CA PRO A 45 -8.09 -4.81 -6.57
C PRO A 45 -6.88 -3.87 -6.57
N LEU A 46 -5.83 -4.23 -5.83
CA LEU A 46 -4.50 -3.65 -6.01
C LEU A 46 -3.93 -4.12 -7.36
N ARG A 47 -3.55 -3.19 -8.23
CA ARG A 47 -2.95 -3.48 -9.53
C ARG A 47 -1.47 -3.15 -9.60
N GLU A 48 -1.13 -1.98 -9.08
CA GLU A 48 0.21 -1.43 -9.25
C GLU A 48 0.77 -0.94 -7.93
N LEU A 49 2.08 -1.14 -7.79
CA LEU A 49 2.86 -0.66 -6.67
C LEU A 49 4.13 -0.02 -7.21
N ILE A 50 4.33 1.25 -6.86
CA ILE A 50 5.52 2.03 -7.19
C ILE A 50 6.33 2.23 -5.92
N ASN A 51 7.57 1.76 -5.90
CA ASN A 51 8.49 2.06 -4.82
C ASN A 51 9.04 3.49 -4.98
N THR A 52 9.01 4.28 -3.91
CA THR A 52 9.59 5.64 -3.93
C THR A 52 11.11 5.59 -3.80
N HIS A 53 11.61 4.77 -2.88
CA HIS A 53 13.03 4.46 -2.66
C HIS A 53 13.15 3.12 -1.91
N TRP A 54 14.37 2.68 -1.60
CA TRP A 54 14.64 1.30 -1.15
C TRP A 54 15.01 1.15 0.33
N HIS A 55 14.35 1.89 1.21
CA HIS A 55 14.42 1.64 2.66
C HIS A 55 13.33 0.67 3.12
N THR A 56 13.61 -0.08 4.18
CA THR A 56 12.75 -1.16 4.70
C THR A 56 11.34 -0.67 5.01
N ASP A 57 11.23 0.47 5.67
CA ASP A 57 9.96 1.10 6.05
C ASP A 57 9.04 1.42 4.87
N HIS A 58 9.59 1.52 3.65
CA HIS A 58 8.85 1.84 2.43
C HIS A 58 8.62 0.65 1.47
N ARG A 59 9.23 -0.51 1.71
CA ARG A 59 9.17 -1.67 0.78
C ARG A 59 8.87 -3.02 1.43
N ASP A 60 8.89 -3.11 2.76
CA ASP A 60 8.85 -4.41 3.44
C ASP A 60 7.50 -5.13 3.22
N ALA A 61 6.41 -4.36 3.09
CA ALA A 61 5.10 -4.90 2.75
C ALA A 61 4.95 -5.39 1.30
N ASN A 62 5.89 -5.10 0.40
CA ASN A 62 5.86 -5.62 -0.99
C ASN A 62 5.72 -7.14 -1.01
N ASN A 63 6.41 -7.84 -0.10
CA ASN A 63 6.45 -9.30 -0.06
C ASN A 63 5.07 -9.94 0.05
N TRP A 64 4.18 -9.38 0.88
CA TRP A 64 2.83 -9.92 1.07
C TRP A 64 1.78 -9.24 0.19
N LEU A 65 2.06 -8.04 -0.33
CA LEU A 65 1.21 -7.39 -1.34
C LEU A 65 1.29 -8.10 -2.70
N HIS A 66 2.42 -8.76 -3.00
CA HIS A 66 2.61 -9.60 -4.19
C HIS A 66 2.38 -11.10 -3.95
N ALA A 67 2.05 -11.50 -2.72
CA ALA A 67 1.76 -12.90 -2.43
C ALA A 67 0.44 -13.31 -3.11
N PRO A 68 0.34 -14.57 -3.61
CA PRO A 68 -0.87 -15.09 -4.23
C PRO A 68 -2.06 -15.19 -3.25
#